data_AF-A0A9W8LS07-F1
#
_entry.id   AF-A0A9W8LS07-F1
#
_cell.length_a   1.000
_cell.length_b   1.000
_cell.length_c   1.000
_cell.angle_alpha   90.00
_cell.angle_beta   90.00
_cell.angle_gamma   90.00
#
_symmetry.space_group_name_H-M   'P 1'
#
loop_
_entity.id
_entity.type
_entity.pdbx_description
1 polymer ?
#
loop_
_entity_poly.entity_id
_entity_poly.type
_entity_poly.pdbx_seq_one_letter_code
_entity_poly.pdbx_strand_id
1 'polypeptide(L)'
;MCEGDNGQRLERFQNWLEANGATLEKPELRKCGQHGNGVYAREAISDSEQYANIPSDLIITSDVCRKDLKDVLAADLSGRALLCAFLIHQRFVCAESFWKPYIDILPQEFHTPLHFSSQELLLLHGTPMEYAVEDRRSELRAEHKRVQEAVDSKAEEMLRVLDFENYLWAATVVSSRAFTEALLEVGRKDVPDKRKDDGEQGNAGAKASVLLPLLDMMNHRPQARITWLVDSDSGSISFVAGSNVAAGSEVANNYGAKSNEELLLGYGFCASPNPLNCYHIKLNYSQDPLFAEKRQILEAAGIDACDHYIRKHQLPRYLLPMLRVMAMTETDVYYVRKLLAEAPDNVEWLLQPLGLRIELRARFLLARLLDGKLNMLLNAQPVDLPETENARLALQYRAELEDILRSTLEKLHRDEDSLMSFAHSLLENDRHALPSYMAEGAVALPIAANDAETETGPEEQDAKRARATQPVQLFLEDVLVTLNHSLDRDPEFSQAVEQIDVDEDVLLTLFVLRCRAFPQSPWHFAVKRLESFKHPMLLLEEDPQALENYGEMMMEMGEIHDSLFPLLNEYFPEVFPIDQFSSELFLWAAGIVETCRVSLPARCVAANGAEDQDPQDIEGLCLV
;
A
#
# COMPACT_ATOMS: atom_id res chain seq x y z
N MET A 1 2.24 9.32 -37.54
CA MET A 1 1.16 9.47 -38.54
C MET A 1 0.99 10.95 -38.92
N CYS A 2 0.84 11.29 -40.20
CA CYS A 2 0.61 12.68 -40.64
C CYS A 2 -0.80 13.15 -40.26
N GLU A 3 -0.96 14.40 -39.79
CA GLU A 3 -2.25 14.92 -39.27
C GLU A 3 -3.40 14.87 -40.28
N GLY A 4 -3.08 15.04 -41.58
CA GLY A 4 -4.08 14.96 -42.66
C GLY A 4 -4.70 13.57 -42.86
N ASP A 5 -4.01 12.49 -42.49
CA ASP A 5 -4.53 11.12 -42.60
C ASP A 5 -5.46 10.79 -41.42
N ASN A 6 -5.13 11.23 -40.20
CA ASN A 6 -5.96 10.98 -39.03
C ASN A 6 -7.32 11.70 -39.11
N GLY A 7 -7.34 12.96 -39.59
CA GLY A 7 -8.60 13.70 -39.77
C GLY A 7 -9.56 12.99 -40.74
N GLN A 8 -9.06 12.47 -41.85
CA GLN A 8 -9.87 11.71 -42.82
C GLN A 8 -10.41 10.41 -42.23
N ARG A 9 -9.62 9.72 -41.39
CA ARG A 9 -10.08 8.50 -40.71
C ARG A 9 -11.20 8.79 -39.71
N LEU A 10 -11.07 9.87 -38.92
CA LEU A 10 -12.11 10.31 -37.99
C LEU A 10 -13.41 10.68 -38.72
N GLU A 11 -13.30 11.39 -39.85
CA GLU A 11 -14.46 11.73 -40.69
C GLU A 11 -15.14 10.48 -41.26
N ARG A 12 -14.36 9.53 -41.79
CA ARG A 12 -14.90 8.23 -42.25
C ARG A 12 -15.60 7.46 -41.14
N PHE A 13 -15.01 7.46 -39.94
CA PHE A 13 -15.59 6.79 -38.77
C PHE A 13 -16.90 7.45 -38.33
N GLN A 14 -16.95 8.79 -38.25
CA GLN A 14 -18.17 9.52 -37.92
C GLN A 14 -19.29 9.27 -38.96
N ASN A 15 -18.96 9.35 -40.25
CA ASN A 15 -19.92 9.06 -41.32
C ASN A 15 -20.45 7.62 -41.23
N TRP A 16 -19.60 6.65 -40.89
CA TRP A 16 -20.01 5.26 -40.70
C TRP A 16 -20.92 5.10 -39.48
N LEU A 17 -20.64 5.77 -38.36
CA LEU A 17 -21.51 5.78 -37.18
C LEU A 17 -22.91 6.29 -37.55
N GLU A 18 -22.99 7.47 -38.17
CA GLU A 18 -24.26 8.11 -38.55
C GLU A 18 -25.04 7.28 -39.58
N ALA A 19 -24.35 6.71 -40.58
CA ALA A 19 -24.96 5.85 -41.60
C ALA A 19 -25.58 4.56 -41.03
N ASN A 20 -25.12 4.12 -39.86
CA ASN A 20 -25.63 2.94 -39.17
C ASN A 20 -26.51 3.29 -37.95
N GLY A 21 -27.00 4.53 -37.86
CA GLY A 21 -28.02 4.93 -36.89
C GLY A 21 -27.49 5.39 -35.53
N ALA A 22 -26.17 5.57 -35.37
CA ALA A 22 -25.63 6.25 -34.21
C ALA A 22 -25.91 7.76 -34.28
N THR A 23 -26.11 8.39 -33.12
CA THR A 23 -26.35 9.83 -33.04
C THR A 23 -25.24 10.53 -32.27
N LEU A 24 -24.77 11.65 -32.82
CA LEU A 24 -23.71 12.52 -32.30
C LEU A 24 -24.12 13.98 -32.54
N GLU A 25 -25.22 14.42 -31.92
CA GLU A 25 -25.83 15.72 -32.25
C GLU A 25 -24.95 16.90 -31.83
N LYS A 26 -24.47 16.87 -30.58
CA LYS A 26 -23.65 17.92 -29.98
C LYS A 26 -22.17 17.58 -29.87
N PRO A 27 -21.75 16.30 -29.81
CA PRO A 27 -20.34 15.98 -29.82
C PRO A 27 -19.73 15.95 -31.22
N GLU A 28 -18.41 16.09 -31.27
CA GLU A 28 -17.59 15.90 -32.46
C GLU A 28 -16.26 15.21 -32.09
N LEU A 29 -15.69 14.48 -33.05
CA LEU A 29 -14.43 13.77 -32.86
C LEU A 29 -13.25 14.63 -33.32
N ARG A 30 -12.23 14.78 -32.47
CA ARG A 30 -11.05 15.59 -32.76
C ARG A 30 -9.78 14.95 -32.22
N LYS A 31 -8.62 15.42 -32.69
CA LYS A 31 -7.33 15.15 -32.05
C LYS A 31 -7.21 15.96 -30.75
N CYS A 32 -6.91 15.30 -29.64
CA CYS A 32 -6.74 15.86 -28.30
C CYS A 32 -5.24 15.99 -27.95
N GLY A 33 -4.51 16.88 -28.64
CA GLY A 33 -3.10 17.15 -28.34
C GLY A 33 -2.23 15.88 -28.29
N GLN A 34 -1.60 15.63 -27.13
CA GLN A 34 -0.79 14.43 -26.85
C GLN A 34 -1.63 13.22 -26.38
N HIS A 35 -2.90 13.40 -26.02
CA HIS A 35 -3.80 12.32 -25.58
C HIS A 35 -4.43 11.54 -26.75
N GLY A 36 -3.93 11.74 -27.97
CA GLY A 36 -4.45 11.06 -29.16
C GLY A 36 -5.75 11.68 -29.68
N ASN A 37 -6.81 10.89 -29.80
CA ASN A 37 -8.12 11.35 -30.24
C ASN A 37 -9.04 11.57 -29.02
N GLY A 38 -10.08 12.38 -29.18
CA GLY A 38 -11.02 12.70 -28.11
C GLY A 38 -12.39 13.16 -28.63
N VAL A 39 -13.35 13.28 -27.72
CA VAL A 39 -14.71 13.75 -27.99
C VAL A 39 -14.89 15.14 -27.41
N TYR A 40 -15.35 16.09 -28.22
CA TYR A 40 -15.57 17.48 -27.80
C TYR A 40 -17.00 17.90 -28.01
N ALA A 41 -17.50 18.76 -27.13
CA ALA A 41 -18.80 19.37 -27.29
C ALA A 41 -18.72 20.48 -28.36
N ARG A 42 -19.32 20.27 -29.53
CA ARG A 42 -19.52 21.30 -30.56
C ARG A 42 -20.47 22.40 -30.09
N GLU A 43 -21.50 21.99 -29.36
CA GLU A 43 -22.48 22.84 -28.71
C GLU A 43 -22.58 22.52 -27.22
N ALA A 44 -23.13 23.42 -26.41
CA ALA A 44 -23.29 23.17 -24.97
C ALA A 44 -24.22 21.98 -24.72
N ILE A 45 -23.75 21.03 -23.92
CA ILE A 45 -24.52 19.86 -23.46
C ILE A 45 -25.00 20.15 -22.04
N SER A 46 -26.30 20.09 -21.81
CA SER A 46 -26.91 20.37 -20.51
C SER A 46 -26.79 19.16 -19.58
N ASP A 47 -26.83 19.41 -18.27
CA ASP A 47 -26.95 18.35 -17.29
C ASP A 47 -28.19 17.48 -17.57
N SER A 48 -28.03 16.16 -17.43
CA SER A 48 -29.02 15.13 -17.75
C SER A 48 -29.45 15.07 -19.22
N GLU A 49 -28.77 15.76 -20.12
CA GLU A 49 -29.03 15.68 -21.55
C GLU A 49 -28.44 14.41 -22.16
N GLN A 50 -29.24 13.70 -22.98
CA GLN A 50 -28.74 12.64 -23.83
C GLN A 50 -28.03 13.24 -25.05
N TYR A 51 -26.73 13.02 -25.19
CA TYR A 51 -25.92 13.70 -26.22
C TYR A 51 -25.33 12.77 -27.29
N ALA A 52 -25.37 11.46 -27.07
CA ALA A 52 -24.95 10.46 -28.05
C ALA A 52 -25.67 9.12 -27.85
N ASN A 53 -25.78 8.32 -28.91
CA ASN A 53 -26.35 6.97 -28.89
C ASN A 53 -25.59 6.03 -29.84
N ILE A 54 -25.37 4.78 -29.40
CA ILE A 54 -24.73 3.70 -30.16
C ILE A 54 -25.74 2.55 -30.32
N PRO A 55 -26.18 2.22 -31.55
CA PRO A 55 -27.00 1.03 -31.82
C PRO A 55 -26.28 -0.27 -31.49
N SER A 56 -27.04 -1.30 -31.11
CA SER A 56 -26.51 -2.63 -30.76
C SER A 56 -25.63 -3.25 -31.84
N ASP A 57 -25.99 -3.03 -33.11
CA ASP A 57 -25.31 -3.63 -34.27
C ASP A 57 -23.88 -3.11 -34.47
N LEU A 58 -23.53 -1.99 -33.83
CA LEU A 58 -22.17 -1.44 -33.86
C LEU A 58 -21.28 -1.99 -32.74
N ILE A 59 -21.87 -2.61 -31.73
CA ILE A 59 -21.16 -3.13 -30.56
C ILE A 59 -20.48 -4.46 -30.90
N ILE A 60 -19.20 -4.59 -30.55
CA ILE A 60 -18.45 -5.83 -30.75
C ILE A 60 -18.55 -6.65 -29.47
N THR A 61 -19.47 -7.61 -29.46
CA THR A 61 -19.70 -8.54 -28.34
C THR A 61 -18.99 -9.87 -28.55
N SER A 62 -19.00 -10.72 -27.50
CA SER A 62 -18.52 -12.11 -27.61
C SER A 62 -19.23 -12.89 -28.73
N ASP A 63 -20.54 -12.67 -28.90
CA ASP A 63 -21.36 -13.33 -29.93
C ASP A 63 -21.00 -12.89 -31.34
N VAL A 64 -20.76 -11.58 -31.52
CA VAL A 64 -20.28 -11.02 -32.79
C VAL A 64 -18.95 -11.67 -33.18
N CYS A 65 -18.00 -11.70 -32.24
CA CYS A 65 -16.68 -12.31 -32.47
C CYS A 65 -16.79 -13.81 -32.82
N ARG A 66 -17.61 -14.59 -32.09
CA ARG A 66 -17.83 -16.03 -32.35
C ARG A 66 -18.43 -16.28 -33.72
N LYS A 67 -19.43 -15.47 -34.11
CA LYS A 67 -20.10 -15.61 -35.40
C LYS A 67 -19.17 -15.31 -36.56
N ASP A 68 -18.33 -14.29 -36.43
CA ASP A 68 -17.35 -13.88 -37.44
C ASP A 68 -16.23 -14.92 -37.60
N LEU A 69 -15.73 -15.45 -36.49
CA LEU A 69 -14.59 -16.36 -36.45
C LEU A 69 -14.95 -17.85 -36.57
N LYS A 70 -16.22 -18.19 -36.79
CA LYS A 70 -16.71 -19.60 -36.81
C LYS A 70 -15.98 -20.50 -37.82
N ASP A 71 -15.54 -19.94 -38.94
CA ASP A 71 -14.85 -20.66 -40.03
C ASP A 71 -13.32 -20.49 -39.93
N VAL A 72 -12.85 -19.73 -38.94
CA VAL A 72 -11.43 -19.43 -38.68
C VAL A 72 -10.91 -20.23 -37.48
N LEU A 73 -11.72 -20.47 -36.47
CA LEU A 73 -11.34 -21.18 -35.25
C LEU A 73 -11.77 -22.66 -35.29
N ALA A 74 -10.85 -23.55 -34.93
CA ALA A 74 -11.11 -24.99 -34.73
C ALA A 74 -11.46 -25.33 -33.27
N ALA A 75 -11.12 -24.46 -32.31
CA ALA A 75 -11.44 -24.61 -30.90
C ALA A 75 -12.06 -23.32 -30.34
N ASP A 76 -12.85 -23.45 -29.27
CA ASP A 76 -13.54 -22.29 -28.72
C ASP A 76 -12.61 -21.36 -27.94
N LEU A 77 -12.78 -20.05 -28.15
CA LEU A 77 -12.10 -18.99 -27.41
C LEU A 77 -13.13 -18.15 -26.63
N SER A 78 -12.69 -17.54 -25.53
CA SER A 78 -13.54 -16.67 -24.71
C SER A 78 -12.77 -15.47 -24.16
N GLY A 79 -13.52 -14.48 -23.69
CA GLY A 79 -12.97 -13.26 -23.07
C GLY A 79 -12.01 -12.51 -23.99
N ARG A 80 -10.92 -12.00 -23.41
CA ARG A 80 -9.89 -11.22 -24.11
C ARG A 80 -9.33 -11.95 -25.34
N ALA A 81 -9.02 -13.24 -25.22
CA ALA A 81 -8.41 -14.02 -26.30
C ALA A 81 -9.28 -14.04 -27.57
N LEU A 82 -10.60 -14.16 -27.41
CA LEU A 82 -11.56 -14.12 -28.52
C LEU A 82 -11.62 -12.74 -29.18
N LEU A 83 -11.70 -11.67 -28.38
CA LEU A 83 -11.71 -10.30 -28.92
C LEU A 83 -10.40 -9.97 -29.64
N CYS A 84 -9.26 -10.40 -29.10
CA CYS A 84 -7.96 -10.22 -29.76
C CYS A 84 -7.91 -10.91 -31.11
N ALA A 85 -8.34 -12.19 -31.18
CA ALA A 85 -8.42 -12.93 -32.44
C ALA A 85 -9.32 -12.22 -33.46
N PHE A 86 -10.48 -11.70 -33.01
CA PHE A 86 -11.40 -10.95 -33.86
C PHE A 86 -10.77 -9.67 -34.41
N LEU A 87 -10.13 -8.87 -33.56
CA LEU A 87 -9.46 -7.62 -33.99
C LEU A 87 -8.37 -7.89 -35.03
N ILE A 88 -7.56 -8.94 -34.83
CA ILE A 88 -6.50 -9.32 -35.78
C ILE A 88 -7.12 -9.77 -37.10
N HIS A 89 -8.13 -10.64 -37.06
CA HIS A 89 -8.82 -11.11 -38.25
C HIS A 89 -9.44 -9.94 -39.04
N GLN A 90 -10.19 -9.06 -38.36
CA GLN A 90 -10.86 -7.93 -39.00
C GLN A 90 -9.88 -6.88 -39.55
N ARG A 91 -8.72 -6.70 -38.91
CA ARG A 91 -7.72 -5.72 -39.33
C ARG A 91 -6.87 -6.21 -40.49
N PHE A 92 -6.45 -7.47 -40.47
CA PHE A 92 -5.37 -7.96 -41.34
C PHE A 92 -5.82 -9.01 -42.37
N VAL A 93 -6.96 -9.65 -42.17
CA VAL A 93 -7.49 -10.69 -43.08
C VAL A 93 -8.72 -10.18 -43.82
N CYS A 94 -9.67 -9.57 -43.10
CA CYS A 94 -10.92 -9.10 -43.69
C CYS A 94 -10.77 -7.72 -44.36
N ALA A 95 -10.48 -7.71 -45.67
CA ALA A 95 -10.30 -6.46 -46.43
C ALA A 95 -11.54 -5.55 -46.40
N GLU A 96 -12.74 -6.14 -46.47
CA GLU A 96 -14.04 -5.44 -46.49
C GLU A 96 -14.76 -5.56 -45.13
N SER A 97 -14.03 -5.35 -44.02
CA SER A 97 -14.59 -5.41 -42.68
C SER A 97 -15.70 -4.37 -42.46
N PHE A 98 -16.83 -4.79 -41.90
CA PHE A 98 -17.90 -3.86 -41.50
C PHE A 98 -17.41 -2.84 -40.46
N TRP A 99 -16.52 -3.26 -39.54
CA TRP A 99 -15.93 -2.41 -38.50
C TRP A 99 -14.65 -1.70 -38.97
N LYS A 100 -14.30 -1.75 -40.26
CA LYS A 100 -13.07 -1.13 -40.80
C LYS A 100 -12.92 0.35 -40.39
N PRO A 101 -13.96 1.20 -40.44
CA PRO A 101 -13.82 2.61 -40.04
C PRO A 101 -13.45 2.78 -38.55
N TYR A 102 -13.97 1.91 -37.68
CA TYR A 102 -13.60 1.88 -36.26
C TYR A 102 -12.17 1.36 -36.08
N ILE A 103 -11.81 0.24 -36.73
CA ILE A 103 -10.48 -0.36 -36.58
C ILE A 103 -9.37 0.60 -37.08
N ASP A 104 -9.65 1.40 -38.10
CA ASP A 104 -8.69 2.34 -38.69
C ASP A 104 -8.35 3.54 -37.79
N ILE A 105 -9.23 3.89 -36.86
CA ILE A 105 -9.00 4.97 -35.88
C ILE A 105 -8.37 4.47 -34.57
N LEU A 106 -8.32 3.16 -34.34
CA LEU A 106 -7.68 2.59 -33.16
C LEU A 106 -6.18 2.92 -33.15
N PRO A 107 -5.57 3.11 -31.96
CA PRO A 107 -4.15 3.40 -31.86
C PRO A 107 -3.30 2.32 -32.53
N GLN A 108 -2.25 2.75 -33.22
CA GLN A 108 -1.26 1.85 -33.83
C GLN A 108 0.00 1.72 -32.97
N GLU A 109 0.27 2.73 -32.15
CA GLU A 109 1.38 2.79 -31.21
C GLU A 109 0.78 3.01 -29.81
N PHE A 110 1.41 2.41 -28.81
CA PHE A 110 1.00 2.50 -27.41
C PHE A 110 2.18 2.90 -26.53
N HIS A 111 1.87 3.64 -25.47
CA HIS A 111 2.84 4.08 -24.48
C HIS A 111 2.74 3.29 -23.17
N THR A 112 2.11 2.12 -23.20
CA THR A 112 2.16 1.18 -22.06
C THR A 112 3.55 0.54 -21.99
N PRO A 113 4.10 0.29 -20.80
CA PRO A 113 5.37 -0.43 -20.62
C PRO A 113 5.47 -1.79 -21.35
N LEU A 114 4.34 -2.41 -21.67
CA LEU A 114 4.31 -3.63 -22.49
C LEU A 114 4.92 -3.45 -23.89
N HIS A 115 5.02 -2.22 -24.40
CA HIS A 115 5.61 -1.86 -25.70
C HIS A 115 6.97 -1.16 -25.58
N PHE A 116 7.49 -1.01 -24.36
CA PHE A 116 8.79 -0.37 -24.16
C PHE A 116 9.91 -1.22 -24.73
N SER A 117 10.90 -0.54 -25.29
CA SER A 117 12.17 -1.16 -25.65
C SER A 117 12.90 -1.68 -24.42
N SER A 118 13.86 -2.59 -24.62
CA SER A 118 14.70 -3.10 -23.52
C SER A 118 15.46 -1.99 -22.79
N GLN A 119 15.75 -0.88 -23.47
CA GLN A 119 16.40 0.30 -22.87
C GLN A 119 15.42 1.09 -22.01
N GLU A 120 14.23 1.40 -22.51
CA GLU A 120 13.19 2.14 -21.76
C GLU A 120 12.73 1.39 -20.51
N LEU A 121 12.70 0.05 -20.54
CA LEU A 121 12.40 -0.75 -19.35
C LEU A 121 13.40 -0.57 -18.22
N LEU A 122 14.64 -0.16 -18.51
CA LEU A 122 15.62 0.14 -17.47
C LEU A 122 15.17 1.32 -16.60
N LEU A 123 14.32 2.22 -17.11
CA LEU A 123 13.73 3.31 -16.35
C LEU A 123 12.70 2.83 -15.32
N LEU A 124 12.28 1.56 -15.33
CA LEU A 124 11.35 1.02 -14.35
C LEU A 124 12.06 0.26 -13.21
N HIS A 125 13.39 0.11 -13.25
CA HIS A 125 14.16 -0.56 -12.18
C HIS A 125 13.96 0.13 -10.82
N GLY A 126 13.78 -0.67 -9.76
CA GLY A 126 13.52 -0.18 -8.41
C GLY A 126 12.08 0.29 -8.19
N THR A 127 11.21 0.25 -9.20
CA THR A 127 9.77 0.52 -9.06
C THR A 127 8.98 -0.79 -8.92
N PRO A 128 7.74 -0.76 -8.41
CA PRO A 128 6.86 -1.92 -8.42
C PRO A 128 6.62 -2.53 -9.83
N MET A 129 6.78 -1.74 -10.89
CA MET A 129 6.57 -2.21 -12.27
C MET A 129 7.71 -3.06 -12.83
N GLU A 130 8.88 -3.07 -12.22
CA GLU A 130 10.08 -3.72 -12.77
C GLU A 130 9.80 -5.17 -13.22
N TYR A 131 9.10 -5.93 -12.37
CA TYR A 131 8.73 -7.32 -12.65
C TYR A 131 7.34 -7.46 -13.27
N ALA A 132 6.41 -6.55 -12.93
CA ALA A 132 5.02 -6.62 -13.38
C ALA A 132 4.88 -6.61 -14.92
N VAL A 133 5.77 -5.89 -15.62
CA VAL A 133 5.76 -5.82 -17.08
C VAL A 133 6.12 -7.16 -17.72
N GLU A 134 7.16 -7.82 -17.23
CA GLU A 134 7.59 -9.10 -17.81
C GLU A 134 6.63 -10.25 -17.44
N ASP A 135 6.11 -10.26 -16.21
CA ASP A 135 5.05 -11.18 -15.81
C ASP A 135 3.84 -11.04 -16.75
N ARG A 136 3.41 -9.80 -17.00
CA ARG A 136 2.29 -9.53 -17.90
C ARG A 136 2.58 -9.93 -19.35
N ARG A 137 3.79 -9.67 -19.86
CA ARG A 137 4.21 -10.14 -21.20
C ARG A 137 4.23 -11.66 -21.28
N SER A 138 4.69 -12.34 -20.25
CA SER A 138 4.71 -13.81 -20.17
C SER A 138 3.30 -14.40 -20.24
N GLU A 139 2.36 -13.85 -19.47
CA GLU A 139 0.93 -14.23 -19.54
C GLU A 139 0.35 -14.05 -20.94
N LEU A 140 0.64 -12.91 -21.59
CA LEU A 140 0.16 -12.61 -22.93
C LEU A 140 0.77 -13.54 -23.99
N ARG A 141 2.04 -13.95 -23.85
CA ARG A 141 2.66 -14.96 -24.74
C ARG A 141 1.98 -16.33 -24.57
N ALA A 142 1.68 -16.72 -23.33
CA ALA A 142 0.96 -17.96 -23.06
C ALA A 142 -0.47 -17.93 -23.61
N GLU A 143 -1.15 -16.79 -23.53
CA GLU A 143 -2.47 -16.59 -24.14
C GLU A 143 -2.40 -16.58 -25.68
N HIS A 144 -1.44 -15.89 -26.27
CA HIS A 144 -1.19 -15.87 -27.72
C HIS A 144 -1.00 -17.28 -28.27
N LYS A 145 -0.19 -18.11 -27.58
CA LYS A 145 0.00 -19.52 -27.95
C LYS A 145 -1.33 -20.30 -27.96
N ARG A 146 -2.18 -20.10 -26.95
CA ARG A 146 -3.53 -20.72 -26.91
C ARG A 146 -4.40 -20.27 -28.07
N VAL A 147 -4.32 -18.99 -28.47
CA VAL A 147 -5.04 -18.48 -29.64
C VAL A 147 -4.52 -19.10 -30.93
N GLN A 148 -3.20 -19.22 -31.09
CA GLN A 148 -2.60 -19.90 -32.25
C GLN A 148 -3.06 -21.37 -32.36
N GLU A 149 -3.10 -22.09 -31.24
CA GLU A 149 -3.57 -23.49 -31.19
C GLU A 149 -5.08 -23.62 -31.49
N ALA A 150 -5.86 -22.57 -31.26
CA ALA A 150 -7.30 -22.56 -31.52
C ALA A 150 -7.69 -22.20 -32.97
N VAL A 151 -6.79 -21.57 -33.74
CA VAL A 151 -7.02 -21.25 -35.16
C VAL A 151 -6.99 -22.54 -36.00
N ASP A 152 -7.97 -22.72 -36.90
CA ASP A 152 -7.99 -23.85 -37.82
C ASP A 152 -6.74 -23.81 -38.71
N SER A 153 -6.07 -24.95 -38.82
CA SER A 153 -4.93 -25.18 -39.72
C SER A 153 -5.15 -24.71 -41.17
N LYS A 154 -6.40 -24.63 -41.64
CA LYS A 154 -6.78 -24.17 -42.98
C LYS A 154 -6.91 -22.65 -43.11
N ALA A 155 -6.97 -21.91 -42.01
CA ALA A 155 -7.03 -20.45 -42.00
C ALA A 155 -5.63 -19.83 -42.17
N GLU A 156 -4.98 -20.14 -43.31
CA GLU A 156 -3.59 -19.77 -43.58
C GLU A 156 -3.31 -18.26 -43.50
N GLU A 157 -4.27 -17.43 -43.91
CA GLU A 157 -4.14 -15.97 -43.85
C GLU A 157 -4.11 -15.47 -42.39
N MET A 158 -4.97 -16.02 -41.52
CA MET A 158 -4.97 -15.70 -40.09
C MET A 158 -3.66 -16.14 -39.43
N LEU A 159 -3.21 -17.38 -39.69
CA LEU A 159 -1.96 -17.90 -39.13
C LEU A 159 -0.73 -17.07 -39.54
N ARG A 160 -0.75 -16.50 -40.76
CA ARG A 160 0.35 -15.65 -41.26
C ARG A 160 0.49 -14.34 -40.49
N VAL A 161 -0.61 -13.78 -39.99
CA VAL A 161 -0.65 -12.47 -39.33
C VAL A 161 -0.71 -12.57 -37.80
N LEU A 162 -1.00 -13.76 -37.25
CA LEU A 162 -1.08 -14.01 -35.81
C LEU A 162 0.31 -14.21 -35.17
N ASP A 163 1.17 -13.21 -35.29
CA ASP A 163 2.40 -13.08 -34.52
C ASP A 163 2.15 -12.43 -33.15
N PHE A 164 3.17 -12.41 -32.30
CA PHE A 164 3.05 -11.86 -30.95
C PHE A 164 2.86 -10.33 -30.95
N GLU A 165 3.43 -9.61 -31.92
CA GLU A 165 3.32 -8.15 -31.97
C GLU A 165 1.89 -7.71 -32.31
N ASN A 166 1.26 -8.37 -33.30
CA ASN A 166 -0.15 -8.13 -33.63
C ASN A 166 -1.08 -8.59 -32.51
N TYR A 167 -0.72 -9.67 -31.80
CA TYR A 167 -1.46 -10.07 -30.60
C TYR A 167 -1.33 -9.07 -29.46
N LEU A 168 -0.13 -8.55 -29.21
CA LEU A 168 0.14 -7.56 -28.20
C LEU A 168 -0.60 -6.25 -28.50
N TRP A 169 -0.60 -5.81 -29.76
CA TRP A 169 -1.42 -4.70 -30.23
C TRP A 169 -2.90 -4.93 -29.88
N ALA A 170 -3.48 -6.06 -30.28
CA ALA A 170 -4.89 -6.37 -30.04
C ALA A 170 -5.21 -6.46 -28.53
N ALA A 171 -4.33 -7.09 -27.75
CA ALA A 171 -4.47 -7.17 -26.30
C ALA A 171 -4.42 -5.80 -25.63
N THR A 172 -3.59 -4.88 -26.13
CA THR A 172 -3.47 -3.52 -25.62
C THR A 172 -4.68 -2.66 -26.01
N VAL A 173 -5.23 -2.84 -27.22
CA VAL A 173 -6.53 -2.27 -27.60
C VAL A 173 -7.59 -2.74 -26.61
N VAL A 174 -7.71 -4.05 -26.38
CA VAL A 174 -8.74 -4.61 -25.49
C VAL A 174 -8.55 -4.12 -24.05
N SER A 175 -7.33 -4.09 -23.51
CA SER A 175 -7.10 -3.63 -22.13
C SER A 175 -7.40 -2.14 -21.92
N SER A 176 -7.14 -1.31 -22.93
CA SER A 176 -7.31 0.15 -22.84
C SER A 176 -8.71 0.63 -23.21
N ARG A 177 -9.51 -0.16 -23.93
CA ARG A 177 -10.77 0.28 -24.57
C ARG A 177 -11.98 -0.61 -24.32
N ALA A 178 -11.79 -1.85 -23.87
CA ALA A 178 -12.92 -2.73 -23.65
C ALA A 178 -13.65 -2.44 -22.35
N PHE A 179 -14.95 -2.70 -22.39
CA PHE A 179 -15.84 -2.60 -21.26
C PHE A 179 -16.30 -4.00 -20.82
N THR A 180 -16.84 -4.13 -19.61
CA THR A 180 -17.41 -5.41 -19.17
C THR A 180 -18.74 -5.65 -19.89
N GLU A 181 -18.97 -6.89 -20.37
CA GLU A 181 -20.21 -7.27 -21.06
C GLU A 181 -21.44 -7.13 -20.15
N ALA A 182 -21.24 -7.20 -18.82
CA ALA A 182 -22.25 -6.91 -17.80
C ALA A 182 -22.85 -5.49 -17.94
N LEU A 183 -22.17 -4.54 -18.58
CA LEU A 183 -22.75 -3.23 -18.88
C LEU A 183 -23.96 -3.32 -19.81
N LEU A 184 -24.01 -4.33 -20.70
CA LEU A 184 -25.15 -4.55 -21.60
C LEU A 184 -26.35 -5.19 -20.89
N GLU A 185 -26.17 -5.69 -19.67
CA GLU A 185 -27.22 -6.36 -18.88
C GLU A 185 -27.93 -5.40 -17.91
N VAL A 186 -27.41 -4.17 -17.77
CA VAL A 186 -27.95 -3.13 -16.89
C VAL A 186 -29.39 -2.78 -17.27
N GLY A 187 -30.34 -3.09 -16.38
CA GLY A 187 -31.76 -2.78 -16.57
C GLY A 187 -32.61 -3.93 -17.14
N ARG A 188 -32.00 -5.09 -17.45
CA ARG A 188 -32.79 -6.31 -17.72
C ARG A 188 -33.38 -6.82 -16.41
N LYS A 189 -34.72 -6.94 -16.36
CA LYS A 189 -35.46 -7.40 -15.16
C LYS A 189 -35.14 -8.83 -14.74
N ASP A 190 -34.45 -9.59 -15.60
CA ASP A 190 -34.31 -11.04 -15.50
C ASP A 190 -32.90 -11.48 -15.04
N VAL A 191 -31.98 -10.53 -14.82
CA VAL A 191 -30.59 -10.80 -14.40
C VAL A 191 -30.33 -10.14 -13.05
N PRO A 192 -29.94 -10.90 -12.00
CA PRO A 192 -29.63 -10.33 -10.69
C PRO A 192 -28.41 -9.41 -10.78
N ASP A 193 -28.49 -8.26 -10.10
CA ASP A 193 -27.46 -7.20 -10.11
C ASP A 193 -26.17 -7.70 -9.41
N LYS A 194 -25.18 -8.12 -10.21
CA LYS A 194 -23.90 -8.67 -9.73
C LYS A 194 -22.85 -7.60 -9.35
N ARG A 195 -23.21 -6.32 -9.30
CA ARG A 195 -22.29 -5.18 -9.06
C ARG A 195 -21.71 -5.06 -7.63
N LYS A 196 -21.91 -6.05 -6.76
CA LYS A 196 -21.46 -5.94 -5.36
C LYS A 196 -20.06 -6.51 -5.07
N ASP A 197 -19.38 -7.07 -6.06
CA ASP A 197 -18.07 -7.76 -5.89
C ASP A 197 -16.93 -7.07 -6.67
N ASP A 198 -16.85 -5.75 -6.61
CA ASP A 198 -15.77 -4.98 -7.25
C ASP A 198 -14.50 -4.86 -6.37
N GLY A 199 -14.22 -5.92 -5.59
CA GLY A 199 -13.10 -5.97 -4.63
C GLY A 199 -11.88 -6.79 -5.04
N GLU A 200 -11.90 -7.53 -6.16
CA GLU A 200 -10.75 -8.39 -6.54
C GLU A 200 -9.99 -7.84 -7.76
N GLN A 201 -8.97 -7.04 -7.47
CA GLN A 201 -7.80 -6.85 -8.35
C GLN A 201 -6.97 -8.13 -8.31
N GLY A 202 -7.32 -9.13 -9.12
CA GLY A 202 -6.61 -10.41 -9.04
C GLY A 202 -6.97 -11.52 -10.02
N ASN A 203 -7.69 -11.27 -11.11
CA ASN A 203 -7.63 -12.11 -12.33
C ASN A 203 -8.55 -11.52 -13.41
N ALA A 204 -7.98 -10.83 -14.40
CA ALA A 204 -8.69 -10.40 -15.61
C ALA A 204 -8.87 -11.59 -16.60
N GLY A 205 -9.26 -12.76 -16.08
CA GLY A 205 -9.60 -13.96 -16.81
C GLY A 205 -11.04 -14.35 -16.49
N ALA A 206 -11.89 -14.45 -17.52
CA ALA A 206 -13.27 -14.94 -17.49
C ALA A 206 -14.44 -13.98 -17.20
N LYS A 207 -14.25 -12.65 -17.11
CA LYS A 207 -15.37 -11.71 -17.35
C LYS A 207 -15.37 -11.33 -18.83
N ALA A 208 -16.48 -11.56 -19.52
CA ALA A 208 -16.58 -11.26 -20.93
C ALA A 208 -16.52 -9.74 -21.18
N SER A 209 -15.87 -9.34 -22.27
CA SER A 209 -15.56 -7.95 -22.58
C SER A 209 -16.14 -7.57 -23.93
N VAL A 210 -16.48 -6.30 -24.11
CA VAL A 210 -17.06 -5.75 -25.33
C VAL A 210 -16.32 -4.49 -25.76
N LEU A 211 -16.26 -4.23 -27.06
CA LEU A 211 -15.82 -2.93 -27.57
C LEU A 211 -17.04 -2.12 -27.99
N LEU A 212 -17.03 -0.85 -27.62
CA LEU A 212 -18.12 0.09 -27.83
C LEU A 212 -17.61 1.23 -28.71
N PRO A 213 -17.61 1.06 -30.05
CA PRO A 213 -17.17 2.11 -30.96
C PRO A 213 -17.87 3.42 -30.63
N LEU A 214 -17.10 4.51 -30.52
CA LEU A 214 -17.45 5.85 -30.04
C LEU A 214 -17.22 6.04 -28.53
N LEU A 215 -17.69 5.13 -27.68
CA LEU A 215 -17.57 5.31 -26.23
C LEU A 215 -16.12 5.30 -25.77
N ASP A 216 -15.33 4.40 -26.35
CA ASP A 216 -13.91 4.24 -26.07
C ASP A 216 -13.03 5.40 -26.61
N MET A 217 -13.64 6.42 -27.21
CA MET A 217 -12.97 7.64 -27.67
C MET A 217 -12.96 8.76 -26.63
N MET A 218 -13.76 8.65 -25.56
CA MET A 218 -13.78 9.65 -24.50
C MET A 218 -12.63 9.43 -23.52
N ASN A 219 -11.74 10.43 -23.39
CA ASN A 219 -10.55 10.34 -22.55
C ASN A 219 -10.86 10.38 -21.04
N HIS A 220 -9.93 9.88 -20.23
CA HIS A 220 -10.08 9.85 -18.78
C HIS A 220 -10.04 11.24 -18.15
N ARG A 221 -11.00 11.54 -17.29
CA ARG A 221 -10.92 12.58 -16.27
C ARG A 221 -11.34 11.99 -14.92
N PRO A 222 -10.48 12.07 -13.88
CA PRO A 222 -10.84 11.61 -12.55
C PRO A 222 -12.16 12.23 -12.09
N GLN A 223 -13.03 11.39 -11.49
CA GLN A 223 -14.32 11.80 -10.92
C GLN A 223 -15.35 12.39 -11.92
N ALA A 224 -15.11 12.31 -13.24
CA ALA A 224 -16.13 12.69 -14.21
C ALA A 224 -17.40 11.85 -14.00
N ARG A 225 -18.55 12.54 -13.98
CA ARG A 225 -19.87 11.91 -13.80
C ARG A 225 -20.39 11.42 -15.14
N ILE A 226 -20.69 10.13 -15.20
CA ILE A 226 -21.03 9.47 -16.45
C ILE A 226 -22.24 8.62 -16.19
N THR A 227 -23.24 8.82 -17.04
CA THR A 227 -24.44 8.01 -17.06
C THR A 227 -24.59 7.44 -18.46
N TRP A 228 -24.74 6.13 -18.53
CA TRP A 228 -25.12 5.43 -19.74
C TRP A 228 -26.42 4.68 -19.49
N LEU A 229 -27.27 4.65 -20.50
CA LEU A 229 -28.56 3.97 -20.49
C LEU A 229 -28.52 2.89 -21.56
N VAL A 230 -28.90 1.67 -21.19
CA VAL A 230 -29.10 0.57 -22.14
C VAL A 230 -30.60 0.44 -22.36
N ASP A 231 -31.01 0.59 -23.62
CA ASP A 231 -32.38 0.34 -24.03
C ASP A 231 -32.63 -1.17 -24.09
N SER A 232 -33.61 -1.68 -23.34
CA SER A 232 -33.85 -3.12 -23.22
C SER A 232 -34.35 -3.76 -24.51
N ASP A 233 -35.02 -2.99 -25.36
CA ASP A 233 -35.75 -3.50 -26.52
C ASP A 233 -34.84 -3.51 -27.75
N SER A 234 -34.07 -2.44 -27.94
CA SER A 234 -33.14 -2.27 -29.06
C SER A 234 -31.70 -2.67 -28.73
N GLY A 235 -31.32 -2.75 -27.45
CA GLY A 235 -29.95 -2.99 -27.03
C GLY A 235 -28.99 -1.82 -27.30
N SER A 236 -29.51 -0.64 -27.69
CA SER A 236 -28.68 0.55 -27.90
C SER A 236 -28.19 1.15 -26.59
N ILE A 237 -27.02 1.81 -26.64
CA ILE A 237 -26.43 2.51 -25.50
C ILE A 237 -26.45 4.01 -25.73
N SER A 238 -27.12 4.74 -24.84
CA SER A 238 -27.21 6.20 -24.86
C SER A 238 -26.38 6.83 -23.74
N PHE A 239 -25.78 7.99 -24.03
CA PHE A 239 -24.97 8.75 -23.08
C PHE A 239 -25.70 9.96 -22.56
N VAL A 240 -25.73 10.09 -21.24
CA VAL A 240 -26.37 11.18 -20.53
C VAL A 240 -25.32 11.96 -19.75
N ALA A 241 -25.28 13.27 -19.95
CA ALA A 241 -24.34 14.14 -19.26
C ALA A 241 -24.67 14.19 -17.76
N GLY A 242 -23.68 13.97 -16.90
CA GLY A 242 -23.84 14.10 -15.44
C GLY A 242 -23.58 15.52 -14.90
N SER A 243 -23.35 16.47 -15.81
CA SER A 243 -23.10 17.89 -15.54
C SER A 243 -23.14 18.68 -16.86
N ASN A 244 -23.33 20.00 -16.79
CA ASN A 244 -23.20 20.87 -17.96
C ASN A 244 -21.79 20.79 -18.57
N VAL A 245 -21.70 20.63 -19.89
CA VAL A 245 -20.46 20.69 -20.67
C VAL A 245 -20.54 21.88 -21.62
N ALA A 246 -19.58 22.81 -21.50
CA ALA A 246 -19.54 23.98 -22.36
C ALA A 246 -19.10 23.62 -23.79
N ALA A 247 -19.61 24.36 -24.78
CA ALA A 247 -19.11 24.27 -26.16
C ALA A 247 -17.58 24.48 -26.20
N GLY A 248 -16.90 23.67 -27.01
CA GLY A 248 -15.45 23.59 -27.12
C GLY A 248 -14.76 22.75 -26.04
N SER A 249 -15.46 22.28 -25.02
CA SER A 249 -14.87 21.46 -23.95
C SER A 249 -14.84 19.98 -24.31
N GLU A 250 -13.83 19.26 -23.83
CA GLU A 250 -13.74 17.81 -23.98
C GLU A 250 -14.78 17.11 -23.09
N VAL A 251 -15.55 16.20 -23.72
CA VAL A 251 -16.45 15.25 -23.07
C VAL A 251 -15.61 14.06 -22.61
N ALA A 252 -15.41 13.96 -21.30
CA ALA A 252 -14.53 12.96 -20.72
C ALA A 252 -15.29 11.77 -20.17
N ASN A 253 -14.62 10.62 -20.17
CA ASN A 253 -15.01 9.41 -19.45
C ASN A 253 -14.22 9.29 -18.12
N ASN A 254 -14.55 8.30 -17.30
CA ASN A 254 -13.95 8.01 -16.01
C ASN A 254 -13.66 6.51 -16.01
N TYR A 255 -12.38 6.16 -16.13
CA TYR A 255 -11.93 4.78 -16.26
C TYR A 255 -11.91 4.03 -14.92
N GLY A 256 -12.38 4.68 -13.85
CA GLY A 256 -12.41 4.16 -12.50
C GLY A 256 -11.35 4.79 -11.60
N ALA A 257 -11.32 4.32 -10.36
CA ALA A 257 -10.39 4.79 -9.35
C ALA A 257 -9.02 4.12 -9.54
N LYS A 258 -8.16 4.71 -10.38
CA LYS A 258 -6.88 4.10 -10.80
C LYS A 258 -5.65 4.90 -10.38
N SER A 259 -4.62 4.20 -9.92
CA SER A 259 -3.29 4.78 -9.69
C SER A 259 -2.58 5.07 -11.02
N ASN A 260 -1.50 5.86 -11.00
CA ASN A 260 -0.69 6.02 -12.22
C ASN A 260 0.05 4.74 -12.60
N GLU A 261 0.23 3.80 -11.67
CA GLU A 261 0.71 2.47 -12.01
C GLU A 261 -0.28 1.74 -12.95
N GLU A 262 -1.56 1.71 -12.57
CA GLU A 262 -2.61 1.09 -13.38
C GLU A 262 -2.87 1.85 -14.68
N LEU A 263 -2.86 3.18 -14.66
CA LEU A 263 -3.08 4.01 -15.85
C LEU A 263 -1.94 3.83 -16.86
N LEU A 264 -0.69 3.82 -16.41
CA LEU A 264 0.45 3.65 -17.31
C LEU A 264 0.50 2.23 -17.85
N LEU A 265 0.31 1.20 -17.02
CA LEU A 265 0.35 -0.20 -17.46
C LEU A 265 -0.82 -0.56 -18.39
N GLY A 266 -2.04 -0.07 -18.09
CA GLY A 266 -3.25 -0.43 -18.82
C GLY A 266 -3.60 0.47 -20.01
N TYR A 267 -3.27 1.76 -19.92
CA TYR A 267 -3.71 2.80 -20.87
C TYR A 267 -2.57 3.61 -21.49
N GLY A 268 -1.36 3.55 -20.93
CA GLY A 268 -0.19 4.22 -21.48
C GLY A 268 -0.10 5.70 -21.17
N PHE A 269 -0.61 6.15 -20.02
CA PHE A 269 -0.45 7.52 -19.56
C PHE A 269 -0.42 7.62 -18.02
N CYS A 270 0.16 8.70 -17.50
CA CYS A 270 0.04 9.09 -16.09
C CYS A 270 -0.85 10.33 -15.99
N ALA A 271 -1.89 10.30 -15.15
CA ALA A 271 -2.69 11.48 -14.86
C ALA A 271 -1.90 12.43 -13.93
N SER A 272 -1.93 13.74 -14.21
CA SER A 272 -1.26 14.73 -13.37
C SER A 272 -2.11 16.00 -13.25
N PRO A 273 -2.51 16.40 -12.02
CA PRO A 273 -2.41 15.63 -10.78
C PRO A 273 -3.34 14.40 -10.80
N ASN A 274 -2.90 13.27 -10.23
CA ASN A 274 -3.77 12.12 -9.96
C ASN A 274 -4.02 11.98 -8.44
N PRO A 275 -5.23 12.31 -7.93
CA PRO A 275 -5.54 12.22 -6.50
C PRO A 275 -5.63 10.78 -5.98
N LEU A 276 -5.64 9.79 -6.87
CA LEU A 276 -5.71 8.37 -6.55
C LEU A 276 -4.37 7.66 -6.76
N ASN A 277 -3.31 8.41 -7.07
CA ASN A 277 -1.99 7.82 -7.17
C ASN A 277 -1.53 7.30 -5.82
N CYS A 278 -0.87 6.14 -5.83
CA CYS A 278 -0.42 5.47 -4.62
C CYS A 278 0.85 4.66 -4.88
N TYR A 279 1.56 4.35 -3.80
CA TYR A 279 2.66 3.39 -3.76
C TYR A 279 2.14 2.10 -3.12
N HIS A 280 2.22 0.98 -3.84
CA HIS A 280 1.86 -0.34 -3.32
C HIS A 280 2.98 -0.93 -2.48
N ILE A 281 2.65 -1.34 -1.26
CA ILE A 281 3.52 -2.17 -0.42
C ILE A 281 2.80 -3.46 -0.05
N LYS A 282 3.56 -4.54 0.07
CA LYS A 282 3.09 -5.81 0.61
C LYS A 282 3.89 -6.16 1.84
N LEU A 283 3.22 -6.29 2.98
CA LEU A 283 3.85 -6.72 4.21
C LEU A 283 4.02 -8.25 4.23
N ASN A 284 5.15 -8.73 4.73
CA ASN A 284 5.41 -10.14 4.93
C ASN A 284 6.02 -10.36 6.32
N TYR A 285 5.29 -11.08 7.17
CA TYR A 285 5.68 -11.42 8.53
C TYR A 285 5.62 -12.93 8.76
N SER A 286 5.65 -13.73 7.69
CA SER A 286 5.62 -15.20 7.76
C SER A 286 6.83 -15.83 8.47
N GLN A 287 7.90 -15.06 8.65
CA GLN A 287 9.12 -15.46 9.37
C GLN A 287 9.13 -14.97 10.82
N ASP A 288 8.06 -14.29 11.28
CA ASP A 288 7.94 -13.89 12.68
C ASP A 288 7.79 -15.14 13.57
N PRO A 289 8.58 -15.30 14.65
CA PRO A 289 8.44 -16.44 15.56
C PRO A 289 7.04 -16.61 16.13
N LEU A 290 6.29 -15.52 16.27
CA LEU A 290 4.92 -15.47 16.78
C LEU A 290 3.87 -15.38 15.65
N PHE A 291 4.21 -15.84 14.44
CA PHE A 291 3.35 -15.70 13.25
C PHE A 291 1.93 -16.23 13.49
N ALA A 292 1.79 -17.41 14.10
CA ALA A 292 0.48 -18.05 14.27
C ALA A 292 -0.43 -17.22 15.20
N GLU A 293 0.13 -16.72 16.29
CA GLU A 293 -0.56 -15.93 17.31
C GLU A 293 -0.89 -14.53 16.78
N LYS A 294 0.08 -13.86 16.15
CA LYS A 294 -0.12 -12.54 15.53
C LYS A 294 -1.17 -12.60 14.42
N ARG A 295 -1.16 -13.66 13.61
CA ARG A 295 -2.20 -13.90 12.60
C ARG A 295 -3.58 -14.06 13.22
N GLN A 296 -3.73 -14.80 14.32
CA GLN A 296 -5.02 -14.94 15.01
C GLN A 296 -5.55 -13.60 15.52
N ILE A 297 -4.68 -12.74 16.05
CA ILE A 297 -5.05 -11.38 16.51
C ILE A 297 -5.57 -10.55 15.32
N LEU A 298 -4.85 -10.59 14.19
CA LEU A 298 -5.21 -9.87 12.97
C LEU A 298 -6.52 -10.39 12.35
N GLU A 299 -6.71 -11.71 12.29
CA GLU A 299 -7.94 -12.34 11.80
C GLU A 299 -9.14 -11.97 12.69
N ALA A 300 -8.99 -11.96 14.02
CA ALA A 300 -10.03 -11.52 14.94
C ALA A 300 -10.44 -10.05 14.69
N ALA A 301 -9.49 -9.20 14.31
CA ALA A 301 -9.73 -7.80 13.98
C ALA A 301 -10.24 -7.56 12.54
N GLY A 302 -10.38 -8.62 11.72
CA GLY A 302 -10.74 -8.50 10.30
C GLY A 302 -9.65 -7.83 9.45
N ILE A 303 -8.38 -7.96 9.85
CA ILE A 303 -7.21 -7.41 9.15
C ILE A 303 -6.44 -8.58 8.52
N ASP A 304 -6.83 -8.99 7.32
CA ASP A 304 -6.22 -10.11 6.59
C ASP A 304 -5.34 -9.65 5.41
N ALA A 305 -5.69 -8.52 4.79
CA ALA A 305 -4.99 -7.96 3.66
C ALA A 305 -3.59 -7.44 4.02
N CYS A 306 -2.57 -8.06 3.43
CA CYS A 306 -1.16 -7.63 3.57
C CYS A 306 -0.75 -6.59 2.51
N ASP A 307 -1.60 -6.38 1.50
CA ASP A 307 -1.40 -5.42 0.42
C ASP A 307 -1.98 -4.06 0.83
N HIS A 308 -1.15 -3.02 0.78
CA HIS A 308 -1.48 -1.67 1.22
C HIS A 308 -1.07 -0.63 0.17
N TYR A 309 -1.91 0.39 -0.01
CA TYR A 309 -1.73 1.43 -1.04
C TYR A 309 -1.54 2.80 -0.38
N ILE A 310 -0.29 3.22 -0.22
CA ILE A 310 0.06 4.48 0.44
C ILE A 310 -0.17 5.62 -0.54
N ARG A 311 -0.97 6.62 -0.14
CA ARG A 311 -1.16 7.85 -0.91
C ARG A 311 -0.31 8.96 -0.32
N LYS A 312 -0.06 10.00 -1.12
CA LYS A 312 0.66 11.19 -0.65
C LYS A 312 0.00 11.73 0.63
N HIS A 313 0.77 11.83 1.70
CA HIS A 313 0.33 12.27 3.04
C HIS A 313 -0.75 11.41 3.73
N GLN A 314 -1.08 10.22 3.21
CA GLN A 314 -2.17 9.41 3.75
C GLN A 314 -1.82 7.92 3.81
N LEU A 315 -1.79 7.38 5.04
CA LEU A 315 -1.61 5.95 5.29
C LEU A 315 -2.95 5.20 5.17
N PRO A 316 -2.94 3.94 4.69
CA PRO A 316 -4.09 3.06 4.73
C PRO A 316 -4.57 2.79 6.16
N ARG A 317 -5.89 2.69 6.34
CA ARG A 317 -6.55 2.53 7.65
C ARG A 317 -5.96 1.38 8.48
N TYR A 318 -5.65 0.25 7.84
CA TYR A 318 -5.21 -0.96 8.53
C TYR A 318 -3.69 -1.19 8.52
N LEU A 319 -2.91 -0.30 7.88
CA LEU A 319 -1.47 -0.46 7.80
C LEU A 319 -0.80 -0.34 9.18
N LEU A 320 -1.09 0.74 9.93
CA LEU A 320 -0.55 0.92 11.28
C LEU A 320 -1.07 -0.14 12.26
N PRO A 321 -2.38 -0.47 12.31
CA PRO A 321 -2.88 -1.59 13.10
C PRO A 321 -2.13 -2.92 12.87
N MET A 322 -1.82 -3.25 11.62
CA MET A 322 -1.05 -4.45 11.30
C MET A 322 0.38 -4.37 11.85
N LEU A 323 1.04 -3.22 11.66
CA LEU A 323 2.39 -2.97 12.19
C LEU A 323 2.44 -2.95 13.71
N ARG A 324 1.36 -2.55 14.40
CA ARG A 324 1.24 -2.66 15.87
C ARG A 324 1.32 -4.12 16.31
N VAL A 325 0.58 -5.01 15.64
CA VAL A 325 0.65 -6.45 15.94
C VAL A 325 2.03 -7.01 15.62
N MET A 326 2.67 -6.56 14.54
CA MET A 326 4.06 -6.95 14.24
C MET A 326 5.04 -6.47 15.31
N ALA A 327 4.80 -5.30 15.90
CA ALA A 327 5.61 -4.73 16.98
C ALA A 327 5.35 -5.35 18.37
N MET A 328 4.38 -6.24 18.51
CA MET A 328 4.09 -6.93 19.78
C MET A 328 5.19 -7.94 20.15
N THR A 329 5.57 -7.93 21.43
CA THR A 329 6.39 -8.97 22.07
C THR A 329 5.53 -10.18 22.41
N GLU A 330 6.17 -11.26 22.87
CA GLU A 330 5.46 -12.46 23.35
C GLU A 330 4.47 -12.13 24.47
N THR A 331 4.87 -11.27 25.40
CA THR A 331 4.05 -10.83 26.52
C THR A 331 2.85 -10.00 26.08
N ASP A 332 3.02 -9.11 25.12
CA ASP A 332 1.89 -8.36 24.55
C ASP A 332 0.88 -9.32 23.92
N VAL A 333 1.37 -10.29 23.14
CA VAL A 333 0.55 -11.31 22.48
C VAL A 333 -0.22 -12.14 23.50
N TYR A 334 0.42 -12.57 24.59
CA TYR A 334 -0.23 -13.28 25.69
C TYR A 334 -1.43 -12.50 26.24
N TYR A 335 -1.20 -11.24 26.64
CA TYR A 335 -2.25 -10.41 27.24
C TYR A 335 -3.36 -10.04 26.26
N VAL A 336 -3.00 -9.71 25.01
CA VAL A 336 -3.97 -9.42 23.95
C VAL A 336 -4.85 -10.63 23.66
N ARG A 337 -4.30 -11.84 23.63
CA ARG A 337 -5.10 -13.06 23.43
C ARG A 337 -6.05 -13.31 24.60
N LYS A 338 -5.65 -13.01 25.84
CA LYS A 338 -6.55 -13.07 27.01
C LYS A 338 -7.69 -12.06 26.88
N LEU A 339 -7.40 -10.82 26.47
CA LEU A 339 -8.41 -9.80 26.20
C LEU A 339 -9.41 -10.22 25.11
N LEU A 340 -8.91 -10.82 24.01
CA LEU A 340 -9.75 -11.34 22.94
C LEU A 340 -10.58 -12.55 23.39
N ALA A 341 -10.07 -13.41 24.28
CA ALA A 341 -10.83 -14.53 24.82
C ALA A 341 -12.00 -14.06 25.70
N GLU A 342 -11.82 -12.97 26.45
CA GLU A 342 -12.85 -12.39 27.31
C GLU A 342 -13.90 -11.59 26.51
N ALA A 343 -13.48 -10.89 25.45
CA ALA A 343 -14.35 -10.09 24.60
C ALA A 343 -13.99 -10.23 23.10
N PRO A 344 -14.38 -11.33 22.43
CA PRO A 344 -13.98 -11.63 21.05
C PRO A 344 -14.40 -10.57 20.02
N ASP A 345 -15.53 -9.90 20.26
CA ASP A 345 -16.07 -8.88 19.35
C ASP A 345 -15.47 -7.48 19.59
N ASN A 346 -14.68 -7.29 20.65
CA ASN A 346 -14.09 -6.00 21.00
C ASN A 346 -12.69 -5.88 20.43
N VAL A 347 -12.59 -5.42 19.17
CA VAL A 347 -11.31 -5.28 18.43
C VAL A 347 -10.98 -3.85 18.03
N GLU A 348 -11.86 -2.88 18.35
CA GLU A 348 -11.68 -1.46 18.02
C GLU A 348 -10.43 -0.86 18.69
N TRP A 349 -10.00 -1.43 19.81
CA TRP A 349 -8.77 -1.04 20.50
C TRP A 349 -7.53 -1.15 19.60
N LEU A 350 -7.50 -2.06 18.62
CA LEU A 350 -6.34 -2.22 17.72
C LEU A 350 -6.23 -1.07 16.70
N LEU A 351 -7.34 -0.38 16.42
CA LEU A 351 -7.35 0.82 15.60
C LEU A 351 -6.82 2.04 16.35
N GLN A 352 -6.80 1.99 17.69
CA GLN A 352 -6.27 3.05 18.55
C GLN A 352 -4.79 2.80 18.91
N PRO A 353 -4.05 3.85 19.31
CA PRO A 353 -2.71 3.69 19.83
C PRO A 353 -2.67 2.78 21.08
N LEU A 354 -1.76 1.81 21.11
CA LEU A 354 -1.73 0.77 22.16
C LEU A 354 -0.79 1.07 23.31
N GLY A 355 0.28 1.79 23.04
CA GLY A 355 1.28 2.19 24.02
C GLY A 355 2.52 2.70 23.33
N LEU A 356 3.29 3.55 24.01
CA LEU A 356 4.40 4.28 23.38
C LEU A 356 5.41 3.35 22.69
N ARG A 357 5.82 2.25 23.35
CA ARG A 357 6.73 1.25 22.80
C ARG A 357 6.24 0.68 21.46
N ILE A 358 4.99 0.22 21.42
CA ILE A 358 4.38 -0.39 20.24
C ILE A 358 4.26 0.67 19.12
N GLU A 359 3.86 1.89 19.44
CA GLU A 359 3.70 2.96 18.45
C GLU A 359 5.02 3.41 17.83
N LEU A 360 6.08 3.53 18.64
CA LEU A 360 7.44 3.85 18.16
C LEU A 360 7.95 2.73 17.26
N ARG A 361 7.85 1.47 17.71
CA ARG A 361 8.34 0.32 16.93
C ARG A 361 7.55 0.13 15.62
N ALA A 362 6.23 0.27 15.64
CA ALA A 362 5.40 0.15 14.44
C ALA A 362 5.74 1.19 13.36
N ARG A 363 5.96 2.45 13.76
CA ARG A 363 6.38 3.52 12.84
C ARG A 363 7.80 3.32 12.33
N PHE A 364 8.71 2.89 13.20
CA PHE A 364 10.06 2.53 12.79
C PHE A 364 10.09 1.42 11.73
N LEU A 365 9.34 0.34 11.94
CA LEU A 365 9.25 -0.77 10.96
C LEU A 365 8.76 -0.26 9.60
N LEU A 366 7.77 0.64 9.59
CA LEU A 366 7.28 1.26 8.35
C LEU A 366 8.33 2.18 7.72
N ALA A 367 8.96 3.05 8.51
CA ALA A 367 10.00 3.97 8.03
C ALA A 367 11.16 3.19 7.38
N ARG A 368 11.69 2.17 8.05
CA ARG A 368 12.74 1.29 7.49
C ARG A 368 12.32 0.62 6.19
N LEU A 369 11.08 0.12 6.11
CA LEU A 369 10.55 -0.48 4.89
C LEU A 369 10.53 0.55 3.75
N LEU A 370 9.97 1.75 4.01
CA LEU A 370 9.82 2.80 3.01
C LEU A 370 11.17 3.42 2.60
N ASP A 371 12.11 3.59 3.52
CA ASP A 371 13.48 4.00 3.23
C ASP A 371 14.18 2.98 2.33
N GLY A 372 14.03 1.68 2.62
CA GLY A 372 14.53 0.62 1.75
C GLY A 372 13.97 0.73 0.33
N LYS A 373 12.66 0.99 0.19
CA LYS A 373 12.02 1.20 -1.11
C LYS A 373 12.49 2.48 -1.82
N LEU A 374 12.64 3.57 -1.08
CA LEU A 374 13.15 4.84 -1.61
C LEU A 374 14.60 4.68 -2.09
N ASN A 375 15.45 4.03 -1.30
CA ASN A 375 16.84 3.76 -1.67
C ASN A 375 16.94 2.88 -2.92
N MET A 376 16.10 1.84 -3.05
CA MET A 376 16.03 1.05 -4.28
C MET A 376 15.64 1.91 -5.49
N LEU A 377 14.67 2.81 -5.32
CA LEU A 377 14.22 3.73 -6.37
C LEU A 377 15.31 4.73 -6.79
N LEU A 378 16.07 5.27 -5.83
CA LEU A 378 17.13 6.27 -6.08
C LEU A 378 18.41 5.65 -6.65
N ASN A 379 18.80 4.46 -6.15
CA ASN A 379 20.03 3.79 -6.56
C ASN A 379 19.94 3.16 -7.95
N ALA A 380 18.72 2.88 -8.44
CA ALA A 380 18.47 2.36 -9.78
C ALA A 380 18.66 3.42 -10.90
N GLN A 381 19.66 4.31 -10.75
CA GLN A 381 20.03 5.45 -11.62
C GLN A 381 19.48 5.30 -13.05
N PRO A 382 18.55 6.16 -13.51
CA PRO A 382 17.98 6.05 -14.84
C PRO A 382 19.09 6.21 -15.88
N VAL A 383 19.16 5.26 -16.82
CA VAL A 383 20.07 5.34 -17.96
C VAL A 383 19.77 6.61 -18.74
N ASP A 384 20.82 7.32 -19.19
CA ASP A 384 20.66 8.44 -20.10
C ASP A 384 20.12 7.92 -21.44
N LEU A 385 18.83 8.15 -21.66
CA LEU A 385 18.08 7.65 -22.81
C LEU A 385 17.57 8.82 -23.66
N PRO A 386 17.35 8.60 -24.96
CA PRO A 386 16.71 9.60 -25.81
C PRO A 386 15.37 10.07 -25.22
N GLU A 387 15.02 11.34 -25.41
CA GLU A 387 13.73 11.90 -25.01
C GLU A 387 12.59 11.29 -25.87
N THR A 388 12.13 10.10 -25.49
CA THR A 388 10.91 9.47 -26.02
C THR A 388 9.74 9.74 -25.08
N GLU A 389 8.51 9.63 -25.59
CA GLU A 389 7.30 9.76 -24.76
C GLU A 389 7.24 8.66 -23.68
N ASN A 390 7.68 7.44 -24.01
CA ASN A 390 7.79 6.34 -23.07
C ASN A 390 8.77 6.66 -21.93
N ALA A 391 9.94 7.23 -22.26
CA ALA A 391 10.93 7.65 -21.27
C ALA A 391 10.36 8.76 -20.37
N ARG A 392 9.67 9.75 -20.96
CA ARG A 392 8.99 10.82 -20.21
C ARG A 392 7.96 10.26 -19.22
N LEU A 393 7.13 9.32 -19.65
CA LEU A 393 6.11 8.69 -18.81
C LEU A 393 6.72 7.84 -17.68
N ALA A 394 7.77 7.07 -17.98
CA ALA A 394 8.49 6.30 -16.97
C ALA A 394 9.11 7.21 -15.90
N LEU A 395 9.77 8.29 -16.32
CA LEU A 395 10.36 9.27 -15.40
C LEU A 395 9.30 10.02 -14.58
N GLN A 396 8.15 10.37 -15.18
CA GLN A 396 7.02 10.96 -14.46
C GLN A 396 6.50 10.00 -13.38
N TYR A 397 6.27 8.73 -13.75
CA TYR A 397 5.84 7.70 -12.81
C TYR A 397 6.81 7.54 -11.63
N ARG A 398 8.12 7.45 -11.89
CA ARG A 398 9.15 7.38 -10.84
C ARG A 398 9.11 8.59 -9.91
N ALA A 399 9.07 9.80 -10.47
CA ALA A 399 9.10 11.03 -9.70
C ALA A 399 7.88 11.14 -8.75
N GLU A 400 6.71 10.69 -9.20
CA GLU A 400 5.51 10.68 -8.37
C GLU A 400 5.56 9.59 -7.28
N LEU A 401 6.16 8.43 -7.54
CA LEU A 401 6.42 7.43 -6.49
C LEU A 401 7.41 7.96 -5.45
N GLU A 402 8.48 8.62 -5.89
CA GLU A 402 9.46 9.25 -5.01
C GLU A 402 8.80 10.30 -4.10
N ASP A 403 7.95 11.15 -4.66
CA ASP A 403 7.19 12.15 -3.91
C ASP A 403 6.26 11.51 -2.87
N ILE A 404 5.58 10.41 -3.20
CA ILE A 404 4.76 9.66 -2.22
C ILE A 404 5.62 9.09 -1.09
N LEU A 405 6.75 8.46 -1.40
CA LEU A 405 7.64 7.86 -0.40
C LEU A 405 8.25 8.93 0.52
N ARG A 406 8.85 9.98 -0.06
CA ARG A 406 9.46 11.08 0.71
C ARG A 406 8.45 11.77 1.61
N SER A 407 7.29 12.12 1.07
CA SER A 407 6.24 12.80 1.85
C SER A 407 5.71 11.95 2.99
N THR A 408 5.65 10.62 2.80
CA THR A 408 5.23 9.68 3.84
C THR A 408 6.31 9.53 4.92
N LEU A 409 7.58 9.37 4.53
CA LEU A 409 8.71 9.31 5.45
C LEU A 409 8.83 10.58 6.29
N GLU A 410 8.70 11.76 5.66
CA GLU A 410 8.66 13.03 6.37
C GLU A 410 7.52 13.10 7.39
N LYS A 411 6.33 12.54 7.08
CA LYS A 411 5.25 12.43 8.06
C LYS A 411 5.64 11.51 9.21
N LEU A 412 6.18 10.33 8.91
CA LEU A 412 6.57 9.35 9.93
C LEU A 412 7.65 9.91 10.88
N HIS A 413 8.68 10.59 10.35
CA HIS A 413 9.71 11.21 11.17
C HIS A 413 9.14 12.30 12.09
N ARG A 414 8.19 13.10 11.61
CA ARG A 414 7.47 14.08 12.44
C ARG A 414 6.58 13.43 13.49
N ASP A 415 5.89 12.35 13.13
CA ASP A 415 5.07 11.59 14.07
C ASP A 415 5.95 11.01 15.18
N GLU A 416 7.11 10.45 14.83
CA GLU A 416 8.13 9.99 15.78
C GLU A 416 8.67 11.12 16.66
N ASP A 417 9.01 12.30 16.11
CA ASP A 417 9.43 13.47 16.91
C ASP A 417 8.38 13.85 17.96
N SER A 418 7.10 13.80 17.57
CA SER A 418 5.97 14.08 18.44
C SER A 418 5.84 13.03 19.53
N LEU A 419 6.02 11.74 19.19
CA LEU A 419 6.01 10.64 20.16
C LEU A 419 7.17 10.77 21.17
N MET A 420 8.36 11.15 20.70
CA MET A 420 9.54 11.36 21.57
C MET A 420 9.35 12.55 22.51
N SER A 421 8.83 13.66 22.00
CA SER A 421 8.49 14.82 22.83
C SER A 421 7.41 14.49 23.86
N PHE A 422 6.44 13.67 23.46
CA PHE A 422 5.39 13.17 24.35
C PHE A 422 5.98 12.26 25.44
N ALA A 423 6.85 11.31 25.08
CA ALA A 423 7.57 10.43 26.00
C ALA A 423 8.35 11.21 27.07
N HIS A 424 9.10 12.24 26.64
CA HIS A 424 9.84 13.10 27.56
C HIS A 424 8.92 13.84 28.52
N SER A 425 7.80 14.38 28.03
CA SER A 425 6.80 15.03 28.89
C SER A 425 6.14 14.05 29.87
N LEU A 426 5.98 12.77 29.51
CA LEU A 426 5.49 11.76 30.44
C LEU A 426 6.49 11.54 31.57
N LEU A 427 7.77 11.36 31.23
CA LEU A 427 8.85 11.17 32.20
C LEU A 427 8.98 12.36 33.17
N GLU A 428 9.00 13.60 32.68
CA GLU A 428 9.13 14.80 33.52
C GLU A 428 7.97 15.02 34.50
N ASN A 429 6.79 14.48 34.19
CA ASN A 429 5.57 14.70 34.97
C ASN A 429 5.13 13.43 35.73
N ASP A 430 6.00 12.41 35.83
CA ASP A 430 5.71 11.12 36.42
C ASP A 430 4.42 10.48 35.84
N ARG A 431 4.18 10.60 34.54
CA ARG A 431 3.04 10.00 33.80
C ARG A 431 3.51 8.86 32.90
N HIS A 432 2.57 8.12 32.31
CA HIS A 432 2.85 7.03 31.39
C HIS A 432 1.79 6.90 30.28
N ALA A 433 2.15 6.21 29.21
CA ALA A 433 1.34 5.74 28.09
C ALA A 433 1.64 4.26 27.79
N LEU A 434 1.82 3.46 28.85
CA LEU A 434 1.88 2.00 28.79
C LEU A 434 0.55 1.40 28.28
N PRO A 435 0.58 0.20 27.69
CA PRO A 435 -0.64 -0.56 27.41
C PRO A 435 -1.50 -0.81 28.65
N SER A 436 -2.82 -0.88 28.47
CA SER A 436 -3.79 -1.05 29.57
C SER A 436 -3.61 -2.32 30.40
N TYR A 437 -3.04 -3.37 29.81
CA TYR A 437 -2.71 -4.60 30.53
C TYR A 437 -1.43 -4.48 31.37
N MET A 438 -0.58 -3.47 31.15
CA MET A 438 0.60 -3.21 31.98
C MET A 438 0.32 -2.31 33.18
N ALA A 439 -0.75 -1.51 33.13
CA ALA A 439 -1.14 -0.64 34.24
C ALA A 439 -2.66 -0.38 34.27
N GLU A 440 -3.30 -0.65 35.41
CA GLU A 440 -4.72 -0.32 35.63
C GLU A 440 -4.97 1.19 35.42
N GLY A 441 -5.92 1.52 34.54
CA GLY A 441 -6.22 2.92 34.23
C GLY A 441 -5.18 3.60 33.35
N ALA A 442 -4.31 2.85 32.64
CA ALA A 442 -3.47 3.42 31.59
C ALA A 442 -4.38 4.16 30.61
N VAL A 443 -4.26 5.49 30.66
CA VAL A 443 -5.06 6.35 29.80
C VAL A 443 -4.48 6.19 28.42
N ALA A 444 -5.34 5.93 27.44
CA ALA A 444 -5.16 6.46 26.10
C ALA A 444 -5.11 8.00 26.23
N LEU A 445 -4.05 8.54 26.84
CA LEU A 445 -3.66 9.91 26.60
C LEU A 445 -3.62 9.95 25.08
N PRO A 446 -4.36 10.86 24.43
CA PRO A 446 -4.40 10.87 22.99
C PRO A 446 -2.96 10.98 22.54
N ILE A 447 -2.41 9.86 22.08
CA ILE A 447 -1.14 9.80 21.39
C ILE A 447 -1.51 10.48 20.07
N ALA A 448 -1.51 11.80 20.11
CA ALA A 448 -1.80 12.64 18.98
C ALA A 448 -0.56 12.59 18.09
N ALA A 449 -0.32 11.44 17.47
CA ALA A 449 0.08 11.50 16.07
C ALA A 449 -1.09 12.22 15.38
N ASN A 450 -0.81 13.24 14.58
CA ASN A 450 -1.84 13.94 13.80
C ASN A 450 -2.38 13.00 12.71
N ASP A 451 -3.05 11.93 13.12
CA ASP A 451 -3.62 10.91 12.24
C ASP A 451 -5.02 11.32 11.74
N ALA A 452 -5.55 12.42 12.27
CA ALA A 452 -6.75 13.08 11.78
C ALA A 452 -6.44 14.52 11.38
N GLU A 453 -5.95 14.72 10.15
CA GLU A 453 -6.27 15.95 9.44
C GLU A 453 -7.76 15.90 9.07
N THR A 454 -8.63 16.21 10.04
CA THR A 454 -9.93 16.76 9.69
C THR A 454 -9.69 18.08 8.98
N GLU A 455 -10.36 18.26 7.84
CA GLU A 455 -10.37 19.45 6.98
C GLU A 455 -10.44 20.77 7.78
N THR A 456 -9.30 21.32 8.17
CA THR A 456 -9.20 22.70 8.69
C THR A 456 -8.29 23.49 7.77
N GLY A 457 -8.74 24.68 7.35
CA GLY A 457 -8.11 25.48 6.31
C GLY A 457 -6.68 25.96 6.64
N PRO A 458 -5.96 26.46 5.62
CA PRO A 458 -4.53 26.79 5.71
C PRO A 458 -4.18 27.78 6.83
N GLU A 459 -5.07 28.75 7.10
CA GLU A 459 -4.82 29.84 8.05
C GLU A 459 -4.81 29.38 9.52
N GLU A 460 -5.51 28.29 9.87
CA GLU A 460 -5.57 27.76 11.23
C GLU A 460 -4.37 26.84 11.55
N GLN A 461 -3.79 26.22 10.51
CA GLN A 461 -2.56 25.44 10.60
C GLN A 461 -1.33 26.33 10.82
N ASP A 462 -1.26 27.50 10.18
CA ASP A 462 -0.16 28.45 10.35
C ASP A 462 -0.17 29.13 11.74
N ALA A 463 -1.35 29.33 12.33
CA ALA A 463 -1.48 29.83 13.71
C ALA A 463 -1.03 28.80 14.77
N LYS A 464 -1.21 27.49 14.53
CA LYS A 464 -0.66 26.41 15.38
C LYS A 464 0.86 26.27 15.21
N ARG A 465 1.38 26.40 13.98
CA ARG A 465 2.83 26.39 13.67
C ARG A 465 3.60 27.49 14.38
N ALA A 466 3.01 28.67 14.57
CA ALA A 466 3.66 29.81 15.22
C ALA A 466 3.81 29.68 16.76
N ARG A 467 3.23 28.65 17.40
CA ARG A 467 3.33 28.41 18.85
C ARG A 467 4.33 27.32 19.25
N ALA A 468 4.98 26.66 18.29
CA ALA A 468 6.07 25.74 18.59
C ALA A 468 7.30 26.54 19.07
N THR A 469 7.57 26.46 20.37
CA THR A 469 8.87 26.82 20.96
C THR A 469 10.00 26.10 20.20
N GLN A 470 11.19 26.74 20.13
CA GLN A 470 12.39 26.18 19.50
C GLN A 470 12.52 24.68 19.78
N PRO A 471 12.85 23.84 18.78
CA PRO A 471 12.96 22.40 18.99
C PRO A 471 14.09 22.13 19.97
N VAL A 472 13.75 21.65 21.16
CA VAL A 472 14.72 20.98 22.03
C VAL A 472 15.11 19.71 21.27
N GLN A 473 16.39 19.56 20.93
CA GLN A 473 16.89 18.28 20.43
C GLN A 473 16.81 17.28 21.58
N LEU A 474 15.82 16.40 21.53
CA LEU A 474 15.66 15.26 22.42
C LEU A 474 16.31 14.04 21.78
N PHE A 475 17.13 13.32 22.54
CA PHE A 475 17.74 12.06 22.11
C PHE A 475 16.91 10.87 22.59
N LEU A 476 17.04 9.73 21.92
CA LEU A 476 16.39 8.48 22.34
C LEU A 476 16.79 8.08 23.77
N GLU A 477 18.05 8.30 24.11
CA GLU A 477 18.62 8.06 25.45
C GLU A 477 17.98 8.95 26.55
N ASP A 478 17.31 10.04 26.19
CA ASP A 478 16.62 10.90 27.17
C ASP A 478 15.30 10.30 27.66
N VAL A 479 14.73 9.32 26.92
CA VAL A 479 13.42 8.72 27.23
C VAL A 479 13.43 7.20 27.32
N LEU A 480 14.51 6.55 26.87
CA LEU A 480 14.74 5.12 27.03
C LEU A 480 15.74 4.86 28.15
N VAL A 481 15.57 3.74 28.85
CA VAL A 481 16.61 3.18 29.70
C VAL A 481 17.60 2.42 28.81
N THR A 482 18.73 3.04 28.50
CA THR A 482 19.86 2.39 27.81
C THR A 482 20.94 2.05 28.83
N LEU A 483 21.73 1.00 28.59
CA LEU A 483 22.76 0.58 29.55
C LEU A 483 23.81 1.69 29.77
N ASN A 484 24.37 2.25 28.69
CA ASN A 484 25.39 3.30 28.77
C ASN A 484 24.93 4.51 29.61
N HIS A 485 23.73 5.03 29.31
CA HIS A 485 23.19 6.20 30.02
C HIS A 485 22.81 5.91 31.47
N SER A 486 22.39 4.67 31.73
CA SER A 486 22.08 4.19 33.07
C SER A 486 23.33 4.12 33.95
N LEU A 487 24.44 3.62 33.39
CA LEU A 487 25.75 3.55 34.06
C LEU A 487 26.33 4.95 34.32
N ASP A 488 26.21 5.87 33.37
CA ASP A 488 26.69 7.26 33.51
C ASP A 488 25.96 8.04 34.62
N ARG A 489 24.68 7.73 34.85
CA ARG A 489 23.82 8.41 35.83
C ARG A 489 23.85 7.80 37.24
N ASP A 490 24.39 6.59 37.40
CA ASP A 490 24.56 5.94 38.71
C ASP A 490 25.99 5.37 38.86
N PRO A 491 26.98 6.22 39.26
CA PRO A 491 28.38 5.80 39.38
C PRO A 491 28.62 4.68 40.39
N GLU A 492 27.79 4.59 41.45
CA GLU A 492 27.89 3.53 42.45
C GLU A 492 27.47 2.19 41.87
N PHE A 493 26.37 2.18 41.10
CA PHE A 493 25.95 1.00 40.35
C PHE A 493 26.97 0.62 39.28
N SER A 494 27.47 1.60 38.51
CA SER A 494 28.48 1.40 37.46
C SER A 494 29.74 0.72 37.99
N GLN A 495 30.31 1.24 39.08
CA GLN A 495 31.48 0.65 39.71
C GLN A 495 31.24 -0.79 40.18
N ALA A 496 30.04 -1.09 40.67
CA ALA A 496 29.71 -2.41 41.18
C ALA A 496 29.53 -3.43 40.06
N VAL A 497 28.92 -3.04 38.93
CA VAL A 497 28.70 -3.94 37.80
C VAL A 497 29.92 -4.09 36.88
N GLU A 498 30.89 -3.18 36.90
CA GLU A 498 32.19 -3.37 36.22
C GLU A 498 32.96 -4.60 36.71
N GLN A 499 32.65 -5.11 37.91
CA GLN A 499 33.30 -6.26 38.52
C GLN A 499 32.67 -7.61 38.14
N ILE A 500 31.60 -7.60 37.35
CA ILE A 500 30.87 -8.80 36.95
C ILE A 500 30.86 -8.94 35.42
N ASP A 501 31.01 -10.18 34.95
CA ASP A 501 31.00 -10.53 33.53
C ASP A 501 29.67 -11.24 33.21
N VAL A 502 28.67 -10.44 32.86
CA VAL A 502 27.31 -10.89 32.55
C VAL A 502 26.80 -10.17 31.30
N ASP A 503 25.75 -10.70 30.68
CA ASP A 503 25.15 -10.09 29.51
C ASP A 503 24.37 -8.80 29.85
N GLU A 504 24.03 -8.06 28.80
CA GLU A 504 23.33 -6.78 28.91
C GLU A 504 21.93 -6.94 29.55
N ASP A 505 21.24 -8.05 29.27
CA ASP A 505 19.90 -8.31 29.82
C ASP A 505 19.94 -8.51 31.34
N VAL A 506 20.95 -9.21 31.87
CA VAL A 506 21.18 -9.33 33.31
C VAL A 506 21.53 -7.95 33.90
N LEU A 507 22.39 -7.15 33.24
CA LEU A 507 22.71 -5.81 33.73
C LEU A 507 21.48 -4.88 33.79
N LEU A 508 20.64 -4.89 32.75
CA LEU A 508 19.39 -4.15 32.73
C LEU A 508 18.41 -4.65 33.80
N THR A 509 18.37 -5.97 34.05
CA THR A 509 17.56 -6.58 35.10
C THR A 509 18.00 -6.07 36.49
N LEU A 510 19.31 -6.08 36.76
CA LEU A 510 19.90 -5.51 37.97
C LEU A 510 19.58 -4.02 38.09
N PHE A 511 19.65 -3.27 36.98
CA PHE A 511 19.36 -1.85 36.96
C PHE A 511 17.88 -1.55 37.26
N VAL A 512 16.93 -2.32 36.71
CA VAL A 512 15.50 -2.18 37.02
C VAL A 512 15.26 -2.38 38.51
N LEU A 513 15.88 -3.39 39.13
CA LEU A 513 15.81 -3.59 40.59
C LEU A 513 16.44 -2.44 41.38
N ARG A 514 17.59 -1.94 40.93
CA ARG A 514 18.26 -0.77 41.51
C ARG A 514 17.34 0.46 41.47
N CYS A 515 16.70 0.74 40.33
CA CYS A 515 15.71 1.81 40.19
C CYS A 515 14.52 1.62 41.13
N ARG A 516 14.04 0.39 41.29
CA ARG A 516 12.95 0.07 42.23
C ARG A 516 13.33 0.37 43.68
N ALA A 517 14.57 0.06 44.08
CA ALA A 517 15.07 0.24 45.44
C ALA A 517 15.55 1.67 45.74
N PHE A 518 15.86 2.46 44.72
CA PHE A 518 16.52 3.77 44.86
C PHE A 518 15.63 4.95 44.42
N PRO A 519 14.99 5.67 45.37
CA PRO A 519 14.05 6.75 45.06
C PRO A 519 14.64 7.97 44.33
N GLN A 520 15.97 8.12 44.30
CA GLN A 520 16.62 9.22 43.58
C GLN A 520 16.84 8.90 42.09
N SER A 521 16.61 7.66 41.67
CA SER A 521 16.67 7.31 40.25
C SER A 521 15.56 8.04 39.48
N PRO A 522 15.85 8.66 38.32
CA PRO A 522 14.83 9.29 37.49
C PRO A 522 13.78 8.27 36.98
N TRP A 523 14.13 6.99 36.96
CA TRP A 523 13.25 5.90 36.52
C TRP A 523 12.46 5.26 37.65
N HIS A 524 12.66 5.69 38.91
CA HIS A 524 12.04 5.08 40.08
C HIS A 524 10.51 5.00 39.96
N PHE A 525 9.86 6.12 39.60
CA PHE A 525 8.41 6.15 39.49
C PHE A 525 7.87 5.32 38.32
N ALA A 526 8.59 5.27 37.19
CA ALA A 526 8.23 4.42 36.05
C ALA A 526 8.28 2.94 36.45
N VAL A 527 9.37 2.51 37.07
CA VAL A 527 9.55 1.13 37.56
C VAL A 527 8.52 0.78 38.65
N LYS A 528 8.24 1.70 39.59
CA LYS A 528 7.26 1.48 40.65
C LYS A 528 5.84 1.20 40.14
N ARG A 529 5.43 1.78 39.01
CA ARG A 529 4.10 1.52 38.42
C ARG A 529 3.96 0.10 37.89
N LEU A 530 5.07 -0.52 37.49
CA LEU A 530 5.13 -1.86 36.94
C LEU A 530 5.13 -2.97 38.03
N GLU A 531 5.13 -2.62 39.32
CA GLU A 531 5.12 -3.62 40.41
C GLU A 531 3.86 -4.51 40.41
N SER A 532 2.76 -4.02 39.82
CA SER A 532 1.52 -4.80 39.66
C SER A 532 1.50 -5.67 38.39
N PHE A 533 2.36 -5.36 37.42
CA PHE A 533 2.47 -6.11 36.18
C PHE A 533 3.20 -7.43 36.42
N LYS A 534 2.72 -8.49 35.75
CA LYS A 534 3.28 -9.83 35.86
C LYS A 534 3.66 -10.34 34.49
N HIS A 535 4.92 -10.73 34.30
CA HIS A 535 5.29 -11.46 33.10
C HIS A 535 4.59 -12.83 33.07
N PRO A 536 4.20 -13.39 31.90
CA PRO A 536 3.57 -14.70 31.80
C PRO A 536 4.36 -15.81 32.51
N MET A 537 5.69 -15.73 32.52
CA MET A 537 6.55 -16.68 33.27
C MET A 537 6.22 -16.77 34.78
N LEU A 538 5.66 -15.70 35.36
CA LEU A 538 5.32 -15.63 36.79
C LEU A 538 3.88 -16.08 37.09
N LEU A 539 3.13 -16.52 36.08
CA LEU A 539 1.72 -16.89 36.18
C LEU A 539 1.49 -18.41 36.10
N LEU A 540 2.44 -19.22 36.62
CA LEU A 540 2.41 -20.68 36.55
C LEU A 540 1.13 -21.33 37.09
N GLU A 541 0.48 -20.71 38.08
CA GLU A 541 -0.79 -21.20 38.65
C GLU A 541 -1.98 -20.95 37.71
N GLU A 542 -1.94 -19.87 36.94
CA GLU A 542 -2.99 -19.47 36.01
C GLU A 542 -2.81 -20.08 34.61
N ASP A 543 -1.55 -20.31 34.22
CA ASP A 543 -1.17 -20.90 32.94
C ASP A 543 -0.12 -22.01 33.12
N PRO A 544 -0.55 -23.29 33.21
CA PRO A 544 0.37 -24.42 33.30
C PRO A 544 1.31 -24.56 32.09
N GLN A 545 0.96 -23.97 30.93
CA GLN A 545 1.80 -24.00 29.73
C GLN A 545 3.01 -23.07 29.86
N ALA A 546 2.95 -22.06 30.73
CA ALA A 546 4.07 -21.16 30.99
C ALA A 546 5.31 -21.88 31.51
N LEU A 547 5.17 -23.03 32.19
CA LEU A 547 6.33 -23.83 32.61
C LEU A 547 7.05 -24.46 31.43
N GLU A 548 6.32 -24.88 30.40
CA GLU A 548 6.91 -25.44 29.18
C GLU A 548 7.59 -24.35 28.35
N ASN A 549 7.00 -23.15 28.31
CA ASN A 549 7.52 -22.03 27.52
C ASN A 549 8.72 -21.31 28.18
N TYR A 550 8.69 -21.12 29.50
CA TYR A 550 9.67 -20.29 30.23
C TYR A 550 10.49 -21.07 31.28
N GLY A 551 10.28 -22.39 31.43
CA GLY A 551 10.93 -23.18 32.48
C GLY A 551 12.46 -23.15 32.41
N GLU A 552 13.03 -23.20 31.21
CA GLU A 552 14.48 -23.09 31.00
C GLU A 552 15.00 -21.71 31.40
N MET A 553 14.36 -20.64 30.89
CA MET A 553 14.73 -19.27 31.23
C MET A 553 14.64 -18.98 32.73
N MET A 554 13.60 -19.48 33.41
CA MET A 554 13.47 -19.33 34.86
C MET A 554 14.57 -20.04 35.64
N MET A 555 14.95 -21.25 35.25
CA MET A 555 16.06 -21.96 35.88
C MET A 555 17.37 -21.21 35.66
N GLU A 556 17.65 -20.80 34.42
CA GLU A 556 18.86 -20.06 34.06
C GLU A 556 18.97 -18.75 34.86
N MET A 557 17.92 -17.95 34.88
CA MET A 557 17.88 -16.70 35.65
C MET A 557 17.97 -16.94 37.17
N GLY A 558 17.41 -18.05 37.66
CA GLY A 558 17.56 -18.47 39.05
C GLY A 558 19.00 -18.84 39.41
N GLU A 559 19.69 -19.59 38.56
CA GLU A 559 21.10 -19.96 38.73
C GLU A 559 22.02 -18.72 38.66
N ILE A 560 21.74 -17.80 37.73
CA ILE A 560 22.43 -16.51 37.64
C ILE A 560 22.24 -15.75 38.95
N HIS A 561 21.01 -15.64 39.44
CA HIS A 561 20.70 -14.97 40.71
C HIS A 561 21.46 -15.58 41.89
N ASP A 562 21.35 -16.90 42.08
CA ASP A 562 21.95 -17.63 43.21
C ASP A 562 23.49 -17.55 43.21
N SER A 563 24.12 -17.45 42.04
CA SER A 563 25.57 -17.33 41.92
C SER A 563 26.07 -15.90 42.10
N LEU A 564 25.36 -14.92 41.55
CA LEU A 564 25.82 -13.54 41.43
C LEU A 564 25.49 -12.70 42.68
N PHE A 565 24.27 -12.82 43.20
CA PHE A 565 23.77 -11.92 44.23
C PHE A 565 24.49 -12.00 45.58
N PRO A 566 24.83 -13.20 46.09
CA PRO A 566 25.58 -13.29 47.34
C PRO A 566 26.90 -12.51 47.30
N LEU A 567 27.60 -12.56 46.16
CA LEU A 567 28.86 -11.84 45.95
C LEU A 567 28.62 -10.33 45.83
N LEU A 568 27.65 -9.92 45.02
CA LEU A 568 27.31 -8.49 44.87
C LEU A 568 26.89 -7.84 46.19
N ASN A 569 26.10 -8.53 47.02
CA ASN A 569 25.72 -8.04 48.34
C ASN A 569 26.91 -7.99 49.30
N GLU A 570 27.82 -8.98 49.27
CA GLU A 570 29.01 -8.99 50.13
C GLU A 570 29.96 -7.82 49.82
N TYR A 571 30.21 -7.56 48.54
CA TYR A 571 31.14 -6.51 48.11
C TYR A 571 30.51 -5.12 48.01
N PHE A 572 29.21 -5.03 47.70
CA PHE A 572 28.49 -3.78 47.48
C PHE A 572 27.10 -3.77 48.16
N PRO A 573 27.03 -3.93 49.50
CA PRO A 573 25.77 -4.10 50.23
C PRO A 573 24.79 -2.92 50.13
N GLU A 574 25.31 -1.70 49.93
CA GLU A 574 24.49 -0.49 49.76
C GLU A 574 23.86 -0.39 48.36
N VAL A 575 24.50 -0.99 47.34
CA VAL A 575 24.01 -1.01 45.95
C VAL A 575 23.06 -2.19 45.75
N PHE A 576 23.36 -3.34 46.34
CA PHE A 576 22.60 -4.59 46.23
C PHE A 576 22.10 -5.11 47.59
N PRO A 577 21.17 -4.41 48.27
CA PRO A 577 20.62 -4.87 49.55
C PRO A 577 19.77 -6.14 49.42
N ILE A 578 20.02 -7.11 50.30
CA ILE A 578 19.46 -8.48 50.20
C ILE A 578 17.93 -8.55 50.21
N ASP A 579 17.25 -7.57 50.83
CA ASP A 579 15.79 -7.50 50.91
C ASP A 579 15.13 -6.92 49.65
N GLN A 580 15.89 -6.24 48.79
CA GLN A 580 15.38 -5.62 47.56
C GLN A 580 15.69 -6.42 46.29
N PHE A 581 16.52 -7.46 46.40
CA PHE A 581 17.02 -8.24 45.27
C PHE A 581 16.83 -9.75 45.50
N SER A 582 15.63 -10.14 45.91
CA SER A 582 15.26 -11.55 46.02
C SER A 582 15.15 -12.22 44.64
N SER A 583 15.23 -13.55 44.59
CA SER A 583 15.13 -14.31 43.33
C SER A 583 13.78 -14.06 42.61
N GLU A 584 12.69 -13.92 43.37
CA GLU A 584 11.36 -13.55 42.84
C GLU A 584 11.36 -12.16 42.19
N LEU A 585 11.96 -11.16 42.84
CA LEU A 585 12.08 -9.81 42.29
C LEU A 585 13.00 -9.79 41.06
N PHE A 586 14.05 -10.60 41.04
CA PHE A 586 14.93 -10.75 39.89
C PHE A 586 14.20 -11.29 38.66
N LEU A 587 13.41 -12.35 38.81
CA LEU A 587 12.58 -12.88 37.73
C LEU A 587 11.51 -11.85 37.27
N TRP A 588 10.92 -11.09 38.21
CA TRP A 588 10.03 -9.99 37.85
C TRP A 588 10.73 -8.92 37.01
N ALA A 589 11.91 -8.47 37.42
CA ALA A 589 12.66 -7.46 36.70
C ALA A 589 13.10 -7.97 35.31
N ALA A 590 13.49 -9.25 35.19
CA ALA A 590 13.82 -9.87 33.91
C ALA A 590 12.61 -9.85 32.96
N GLY A 591 11.42 -10.18 33.47
CA GLY A 591 10.18 -10.08 32.72
C GLY A 591 9.81 -8.66 32.29
N ILE A 592 10.16 -7.63 33.08
CA ILE A 592 10.04 -6.22 32.67
C ILE A 592 11.00 -5.90 31.52
N VAL A 593 12.26 -6.31 31.62
CA VAL A 593 13.28 -6.11 30.58
C VAL A 593 12.79 -6.69 29.26
N GLU A 594 12.37 -7.96 29.26
CA GLU A 594 11.86 -8.66 28.07
C GLU A 594 10.63 -7.96 27.45
N THR A 595 9.71 -7.48 28.30
CA THR A 595 8.46 -6.86 27.87
C THR A 595 8.64 -5.44 27.34
N CYS A 596 9.49 -4.65 27.97
CA CYS A 596 9.67 -3.22 27.68
C CYS A 596 10.80 -2.94 26.68
N ARG A 597 11.58 -3.96 26.28
CA ARG A 597 12.67 -3.80 25.33
C ARG A 597 12.18 -3.28 23.99
N VAL A 598 12.92 -2.32 23.44
CA VAL A 598 12.68 -1.74 22.12
C VAL A 598 14.01 -1.48 21.43
N SER A 599 14.01 -1.68 20.11
CA SER A 599 15.10 -1.31 19.22
C SER A 599 14.58 -0.23 18.27
N LEU A 600 15.27 0.91 18.26
CA LEU A 600 14.94 2.10 17.45
C LEU A 600 16.22 2.61 16.80
N PRO A 601 16.18 3.30 15.65
CA PRO A 601 17.40 3.71 14.96
C PRO A 601 18.08 4.83 15.73
N ALA A 602 19.42 4.81 15.84
CA ALA A 602 20.13 6.01 16.28
C ALA A 602 19.84 7.14 15.28
N ARG A 603 19.20 8.22 15.73
CA ARG A 603 19.02 9.38 14.86
C ARG A 603 20.38 10.06 14.70
N CYS A 604 20.85 10.16 13.46
CA CYS A 604 22.13 10.78 13.12
C CYS A 604 22.34 12.09 13.88
N VAL A 605 23.45 12.14 14.60
CA VAL A 605 24.09 13.37 15.04
C VAL A 605 24.26 14.26 13.80
N ALA A 606 23.39 15.25 13.64
CA ALA A 606 23.62 16.34 12.70
C ALA A 606 24.71 17.25 13.27
N ALA A 607 25.94 16.78 13.31
CA ALA A 607 27.14 17.58 13.49
C ALA A 607 28.38 16.75 13.12
N ASN A 608 29.01 17.13 12.00
CA ASN A 608 30.36 16.75 11.58
C ASN A 608 30.50 15.45 10.74
N GLY A 609 30.01 15.48 9.51
CA GLY A 609 30.79 15.05 8.33
C GLY A 609 31.33 13.62 8.28
N ALA A 610 30.72 12.65 8.95
CA ALA A 610 31.01 11.23 8.77
C ALA A 610 29.88 10.59 7.93
N GLU A 611 29.99 10.71 6.61
CA GLU A 611 29.28 9.85 5.66
C GLU A 611 30.00 8.49 5.67
N ASP A 612 29.40 7.42 6.23
CA ASP A 612 29.62 5.98 5.93
C ASP A 612 29.37 4.97 7.08
N GLN A 613 28.73 5.35 8.19
CA GLN A 613 28.25 4.34 9.16
C GLN A 613 26.72 4.37 9.20
N ASP A 614 26.13 3.22 8.82
CA ASP A 614 24.72 2.94 9.10
C ASP A 614 24.52 3.17 10.61
N PRO A 615 23.65 4.09 11.04
CA PRO A 615 23.44 4.35 12.45
C PRO A 615 23.03 3.03 13.12
N GLN A 616 23.82 2.57 14.10
CA GLN A 616 23.46 1.40 14.89
C GLN A 616 22.12 1.65 15.58
N ASP A 617 21.24 0.64 15.60
CA ASP A 617 19.99 0.75 16.35
C ASP A 617 20.33 0.92 17.85
N ILE A 618 19.65 1.84 18.53
CA ILE A 618 19.68 2.01 19.97
C ILE A 618 18.74 0.97 20.57
N GLU A 619 19.30 0.11 21.41
CA GLU A 619 18.54 -0.80 22.25
C GLU A 619 18.35 -0.21 23.64
N GLY A 620 17.15 -0.40 24.20
CA GLY A 620 16.84 0.05 25.55
C GLY A 620 15.43 -0.32 25.98
N LEU A 621 15.03 0.13 27.17
CA LEU A 621 13.70 -0.13 27.73
C LEU A 621 12.83 1.12 27.61
N CYS A 622 11.64 0.94 27.05
CA CYS A 622 10.57 1.95 27.07
C CYS A 622 9.67 1.67 28.28
N LEU A 623 9.95 2.34 29.41
CA LEU A 623 9.24 2.17 30.68
C LEU A 623 8.08 3.16 30.89
N VAL A 624 7.92 4.13 29.98
CA VAL A 624 6.93 5.23 30.06
C VAL A 624 5.79 5.06 29.08
#